data_AF-A0A0K9CN51-F1
#
_entry.id   AF-A0A0K9CN51-F1
#
_cell.length_a   1.000
_cell.length_b   1.000
_cell.length_c   1.000
_cell.angle_alpha   90.00
_cell.angle_beta   90.00
_cell.angle_gamma   90.00
#
_symmetry.space_group_name_H-M   'P 1'
#
loop_
_entity.id
_entity.type
_entity.pdbx_description
1 polymer ?
#
loop_
_entity_poly.entity_id
_entity_poly.type
_entity_poly.pdbx_seq_one_letter_code
_entity_poly.pdbx_strand_id
1 'polypeptide(L)'
;MAKQKFYAYFFDEKNNGIVDTWTECEKIVQGTKARYKSFIDKSVAQDWLDSGASYERNIGLNAPINTTLEKGVYFDAGTGRGIGVEVRITDENKENLLDKISTTVLKKLLRETNWIKNEFGNIQLEAGKTNNFGELIGFLFCLKLCKEFEI
;
A
#
# COMPACT_ATOMS: atom_id res chain seq x y z
N MET A 1 -20.58 1.29 -25.44
CA MET A 1 -19.28 1.89 -25.85
C MET A 1 -18.56 2.32 -24.59
N ALA A 2 -17.28 1.96 -24.42
CA ALA A 2 -16.51 2.42 -23.27
C ALA A 2 -16.33 3.95 -23.35
N LYS A 3 -16.44 4.64 -22.21
CA LYS A 3 -16.17 6.09 -22.18
C LYS A 3 -14.71 6.34 -22.57
N GLN A 4 -14.50 7.35 -23.41
CA GLN A 4 -13.17 7.86 -23.74
C GLN A 4 -12.44 8.21 -22.44
N LYS A 5 -11.16 7.84 -22.35
CA LYS A 5 -10.27 8.17 -21.24
C LYS A 5 -9.16 9.10 -21.73
N PHE A 6 -8.59 9.83 -20.80
CA PHE A 6 -7.39 10.65 -20.97
C PHE A 6 -6.28 10.08 -20.09
N TYR A 7 -5.04 10.10 -20.55
CA TYR A 7 -3.90 9.53 -19.86
C TYR A 7 -2.86 10.63 -19.65
N ALA A 8 -2.66 11.02 -18.40
CA ALA A 8 -1.65 12.00 -18.03
C ALA A 8 -0.33 11.30 -17.68
N TYR A 9 0.80 11.89 -18.04
CA TYR A 9 2.13 11.46 -17.66
C TYR A 9 2.94 12.64 -17.12
N PHE A 10 3.83 12.37 -16.16
CA PHE A 10 4.63 13.37 -15.47
C PHE A 10 6.04 12.83 -15.22
N PHE A 11 7.03 13.50 -15.78
CA PHE A 11 8.44 13.34 -15.41
C PHE A 11 8.86 14.46 -14.46
N ASP A 12 8.58 15.70 -14.85
CA ASP A 12 8.79 16.93 -14.09
C ASP A 12 7.83 18.04 -14.58
N GLU A 13 7.93 19.25 -14.01
CA GLU A 13 7.06 20.40 -14.33
C GLU A 13 7.12 20.83 -15.81
N LYS A 14 8.21 20.54 -16.51
CA LYS A 14 8.41 20.90 -17.93
C LYS A 14 8.14 19.74 -18.87
N ASN A 15 8.32 18.51 -18.38
CA ASN A 15 8.19 17.27 -19.13
C ASN A 15 6.98 16.48 -18.60
N ASN A 16 5.78 16.96 -18.92
CA ASN A 16 4.51 16.30 -18.61
C ASN A 16 3.49 16.55 -19.73
N GLY A 17 2.37 15.84 -19.71
CA GLY A 17 1.32 16.02 -20.70
C GLY A 17 0.16 15.04 -20.57
N ILE A 18 -0.82 15.18 -21.46
CA ILE A 18 -2.04 14.38 -21.51
C ILE A 18 -2.24 13.87 -22.94
N VAL A 19 -2.46 12.57 -23.10
CA VAL A 19 -2.77 11.91 -24.38
C VAL A 19 -4.11 11.19 -24.30
N ASP A 20 -4.72 10.93 -25.46
CA ASP A 20 -6.08 10.38 -25.54
C ASP A 20 -6.10 8.85 -25.51
N THR A 21 -4.96 8.19 -25.71
CA THR A 21 -4.90 6.72 -25.73
C THR A 21 -3.85 6.14 -24.79
N TRP A 22 -4.13 4.93 -24.27
CA TRP A 22 -3.14 4.18 -23.49
C TRP A 22 -1.90 3.87 -24.33
N THR A 23 -2.07 3.47 -25.60
CA THR A 23 -0.97 3.12 -26.49
C THR A 23 0.04 4.26 -26.69
N GLU A 24 -0.41 5.51 -26.72
CA GLU A 24 0.49 6.67 -26.76
C GLU A 24 1.16 6.90 -25.41
N CYS A 25 0.41 6.82 -24.31
CA CYS A 25 0.95 7.03 -22.96
C CYS A 25 2.02 5.99 -22.63
N GLU A 26 1.76 4.72 -22.94
CA GLU A 26 2.66 3.59 -22.73
C GLU A 26 4.00 3.81 -23.44
N LYS A 27 3.99 4.21 -24.72
CA LYS A 27 5.23 4.51 -25.47
C LYS A 27 6.09 5.60 -24.81
N ILE A 28 5.45 6.54 -24.10
CA ILE A 28 6.15 7.64 -23.43
C ILE A 28 6.74 7.16 -22.09
N VAL A 29 5.98 6.42 -21.29
CA VAL A 29 6.35 6.11 -19.90
C VAL A 29 7.09 4.79 -19.73
N GLN A 30 6.99 3.87 -20.70
CA GLN A 30 7.57 2.53 -20.60
C GLN A 30 9.10 2.59 -20.40
N GLY A 31 9.59 1.86 -19.40
CA GLY A 31 11.02 1.83 -19.05
C GLY A 31 11.52 3.10 -18.33
N THR A 32 10.62 4.01 -17.95
CA THR A 32 10.98 5.26 -17.27
C THR A 32 10.44 5.31 -15.83
N LYS A 33 10.82 6.35 -15.08
CA LYS A 33 10.29 6.65 -13.75
C LYS A 33 9.09 7.62 -13.79
N ALA A 34 8.48 7.84 -14.95
CA ALA A 34 7.34 8.73 -15.07
C ALA A 34 6.17 8.28 -14.19
N ARG A 35 5.48 9.24 -13.59
CA ARG A 35 4.18 9.01 -12.97
C ARG A 35 3.10 9.14 -14.04
N TYR A 36 2.10 8.28 -14.03
CA TYR A 36 1.02 8.31 -15.03
C TYR A 36 -0.31 7.82 -14.47
N LYS A 37 -1.42 8.37 -14.96
CA LYS A 37 -2.75 8.02 -14.49
C LYS A 37 -3.82 8.29 -15.54
N SER A 38 -4.85 7.45 -15.59
CA SER A 38 -5.99 7.64 -16.49
C SER A 38 -7.14 8.39 -15.81
N PHE A 39 -7.80 9.27 -16.55
CA PHE A 39 -8.93 10.09 -16.13
C PHE A 39 -10.08 10.01 -17.14
N ILE A 40 -11.30 10.33 -16.70
CA ILE A 40 -12.46 10.43 -17.60
C ILE A 40 -12.58 11.84 -18.17
N ASP A 41 -12.08 12.85 -17.45
CA ASP A 41 -12.15 14.25 -17.81
C ASP A 41 -10.73 14.81 -17.98
N LYS A 42 -10.50 15.53 -19.08
CA LYS A 42 -9.20 16.14 -19.42
C LYS A 42 -8.82 17.25 -18.43
N SER A 43 -9.79 18.00 -17.91
CA SER A 43 -9.56 19.03 -16.89
C SER A 43 -9.04 18.39 -15.60
N VAL A 44 -9.62 17.26 -15.17
CA VAL A 44 -9.17 16.56 -13.96
C VAL A 44 -7.76 15.97 -14.15
N ALA A 45 -7.43 15.54 -15.36
CA ALA A 45 -6.08 15.14 -15.71
C ALA A 45 -5.08 16.31 -15.59
N GLN A 46 -5.48 17.50 -16.03
CA GLN A 46 -4.67 18.72 -15.90
C GLN A 46 -4.49 19.12 -14.43
N ASP A 47 -5.56 19.15 -13.63
CA ASP A 47 -5.49 19.46 -12.20
C ASP A 47 -4.54 18.52 -11.45
N TRP A 48 -4.50 17.25 -11.85
CA TRP A 48 -3.57 16.27 -11.28
C TRP A 48 -2.10 16.59 -11.62
N LEU A 49 -1.81 17.00 -12.86
CA LEU A 49 -0.48 17.44 -13.27
C LEU A 49 -0.07 18.72 -12.53
N ASP A 50 -0.96 19.71 -12.46
CA ASP A 50 -0.74 21.00 -11.79
C ASP A 50 -0.54 20.83 -10.28
N SER A 51 -1.14 19.80 -9.68
CA SER A 51 -0.95 19.39 -8.28
C SER A 51 0.32 18.56 -8.05
N GLY A 52 1.23 18.50 -9.02
CA GLY A 52 2.50 17.78 -8.92
C GLY A 52 2.40 16.27 -9.10
N ALA A 53 1.32 15.79 -9.74
CA ALA A 53 1.12 14.40 -10.19
C ALA A 53 1.33 13.33 -9.11
N SER A 54 0.88 13.59 -7.88
CA SER A 54 1.01 12.62 -6.77
C SER A 54 0.08 11.41 -6.97
N TYR A 55 0.60 10.21 -6.73
CA TYR A 55 -0.23 8.99 -6.66
C TYR A 55 -1.03 8.90 -5.38
N GLU A 56 -0.53 9.56 -4.32
CA GLU A 56 -1.27 9.67 -3.08
C GLU A 56 -2.57 10.39 -3.39
N ARG A 57 -3.69 9.82 -2.94
CA ARG A 57 -4.95 10.56 -2.93
C ARG A 57 -4.65 11.83 -2.14
N ASN A 58 -4.69 12.99 -2.80
CA ASN A 58 -5.05 14.23 -2.14
C ASN A 58 -6.49 14.02 -1.63
N ILE A 59 -6.64 13.28 -0.53
CA ILE A 59 -7.66 13.57 0.47
C ILE A 59 -7.42 15.05 0.71
N GLY A 60 -8.28 15.90 0.15
CA GLY A 60 -7.90 17.24 -0.31
C GLY A 60 -7.08 18.02 0.71
N LEU A 61 -6.27 18.97 0.27
CA LEU A 61 -5.53 19.90 1.14
C LEU A 61 -6.37 20.54 2.28
N ASN A 62 -7.71 20.43 2.22
CA ASN A 62 -8.68 20.91 3.22
C ASN A 62 -9.52 19.79 3.90
N ALA A 63 -9.34 18.52 3.56
CA ALA A 63 -9.84 17.46 4.41
C ALA A 63 -8.91 17.41 5.62
N PRO A 64 -9.42 17.54 6.86
CA PRO A 64 -8.60 17.26 8.02
C PRO A 64 -8.08 15.85 7.81
N ILE A 65 -6.77 15.71 7.57
CA ILE A 65 -6.11 14.42 7.71
C ILE A 65 -6.35 14.11 9.18
N ASN A 66 -7.36 13.29 9.46
CA ASN A 66 -7.49 12.70 10.77
C ASN A 66 -6.32 11.70 10.81
N THR A 67 -5.13 12.24 11.12
CA THR A 67 -3.87 11.50 11.24
C THR A 67 -3.97 10.50 12.40
N THR A 68 -4.93 10.72 13.28
CA THR A 68 -5.42 9.80 14.29
C THR A 68 -6.21 8.68 13.62
N LEU A 69 -5.60 7.51 13.60
CA LEU A 69 -6.31 6.27 13.36
C LEU A 69 -7.33 6.05 14.48
N GLU A 70 -8.50 5.51 14.15
CA GLU A 70 -9.44 5.06 15.18
C GLU A 70 -8.82 3.91 15.98
N LYS A 71 -9.19 3.76 17.25
CA LYS A 71 -8.70 2.66 18.07
C LYS A 71 -8.98 1.33 17.38
N GLY A 72 -7.94 0.54 17.15
CA GLY A 72 -8.07 -0.70 16.40
C GLY A 72 -6.75 -1.32 16.01
N VAL A 73 -6.84 -2.48 15.36
CA VAL A 73 -5.67 -3.23 14.87
C VAL A 73 -5.60 -3.09 13.36
N TYR A 74 -4.46 -2.60 12.88
CA TYR A 74 -4.17 -2.33 11.48
C TYR A 74 -3.14 -3.31 10.94
N PHE A 75 -3.21 -3.61 9.65
CA PHE A 75 -2.25 -4.47 8.98
C PHE A 75 -1.99 -4.03 7.55
N ASP A 76 -0.80 -4.36 7.05
CA ASP A 76 -0.39 -4.18 5.67
C ASP A 76 0.61 -5.27 5.28
N ALA A 77 0.71 -5.59 3.99
CA ALA A 77 1.67 -6.54 3.48
C ALA A 77 2.33 -6.08 2.18
N GLY A 78 3.65 -6.22 2.12
CA GLY A 78 4.41 -5.81 0.94
C GLY A 78 5.82 -6.37 0.91
N THR A 79 6.47 -6.22 -0.23
CA THR A 79 7.82 -6.77 -0.49
C THR A 79 8.94 -5.74 -0.29
N GLY A 80 8.71 -4.70 0.52
CA GLY A 80 9.47 -3.45 0.51
C GLY A 80 11.00 -3.59 0.41
N ARG A 81 11.59 -4.59 1.08
CA ARG A 81 13.05 -4.81 1.16
C ARG A 81 13.59 -5.89 0.21
N GLY A 82 12.76 -6.48 -0.64
CA GLY A 82 13.18 -7.53 -1.59
C GLY A 82 13.49 -8.89 -0.98
N ILE A 83 13.20 -9.09 0.32
CA ILE A 83 13.49 -10.34 1.06
C ILE A 83 12.30 -11.31 1.11
N GLY A 84 11.22 -11.00 0.37
CA GLY A 84 9.93 -11.70 0.43
C GLY A 84 8.81 -10.76 0.90
N VAL A 85 7.61 -11.31 1.03
CA VAL A 85 6.45 -10.58 1.55
C VAL A 85 6.60 -10.44 3.07
N GLU A 86 6.51 -9.21 3.55
CA GLU A 86 6.50 -8.86 4.96
C GLU A 86 5.09 -8.43 5.36
N VAL A 87 4.57 -8.99 6.44
CA VAL A 87 3.28 -8.63 7.05
C VAL A 87 3.54 -7.83 8.31
N ARG A 88 3.00 -6.62 8.36
CA ARG A 88 3.10 -5.70 9.49
C ARG A 88 1.75 -5.58 10.19
N ILE A 89 1.76 -5.55 11.52
CA ILE A 89 0.57 -5.41 12.36
C ILE A 89 0.82 -4.32 13.40
N THR A 90 -0.04 -3.31 13.46
CA THR A 90 0.11 -2.16 14.37
C THR A 90 -1.19 -1.78 15.06
N ASP A 91 -1.09 -1.03 16.14
CA ASP A 91 -2.23 -0.31 16.73
C ASP A 91 -2.45 1.06 16.05
N GLU A 92 -3.40 1.84 16.56
CA GLU A 92 -3.71 3.20 16.08
C GLU A 92 -2.54 4.19 16.21
N ASN A 93 -1.59 3.92 17.11
CA ASN A 93 -0.38 4.73 17.30
C ASN A 93 0.76 4.29 16.37
N LYS A 94 0.50 3.35 15.46
CA LYS A 94 1.47 2.76 14.52
C LYS A 94 2.57 1.97 15.23
N GLU A 95 2.37 1.61 16.49
CA GLU A 95 3.29 0.76 17.24
C GLU A 95 3.10 -0.69 16.85
N ASN A 96 4.20 -1.44 16.71
CA ASN A 96 4.15 -2.82 16.25
C ASN A 96 3.60 -3.75 17.34
N LEU A 97 2.45 -4.35 17.09
CA LEU A 97 1.81 -5.24 18.06
C LEU A 97 2.59 -6.54 18.27
N LEU A 98 3.37 -6.98 17.28
CA LEU A 98 4.19 -8.18 17.37
C LEU A 98 5.37 -8.03 18.35
N ASP A 99 5.73 -6.80 18.71
CA ASP A 99 6.72 -6.52 19.77
C ASP A 99 6.10 -6.56 21.18
N LYS A 100 4.78 -6.40 21.28
CA LYS A 100 4.04 -6.36 22.55
C LYS A 100 3.52 -7.73 22.98
N ILE A 101 3.48 -8.71 22.09
CA ILE A 101 2.98 -10.06 22.41
C ILE A 101 4.06 -10.95 23.04
N SER A 102 3.62 -11.90 23.87
CA SER A 102 4.52 -12.90 24.44
C SER A 102 5.08 -13.85 23.38
N THR A 103 6.27 -14.40 23.64
CA THR A 103 6.90 -15.41 22.79
C THR A 103 6.00 -16.63 22.55
N THR A 104 5.14 -16.98 23.53
CA THR A 104 4.18 -18.08 23.40
C THR A 104 3.10 -17.78 22.36
N VAL A 105 2.54 -16.56 22.40
CA VAL A 105 1.54 -16.12 21.41
C VAL A 105 2.16 -16.04 20.01
N LEU A 106 3.37 -15.49 19.90
CA LEU A 106 4.09 -15.43 18.62
C LEU A 106 4.33 -16.84 18.04
N LYS A 107 4.78 -17.80 18.86
CA LYS A 107 4.95 -19.21 18.45
C LYS A 107 3.64 -19.85 18.01
N LYS A 108 2.52 -19.52 18.66
CA LYS A 108 1.18 -20.02 18.28
C LYS A 108 0.71 -19.42 16.94
N LEU A 109 1.03 -18.15 16.66
CA LEU A 109 0.72 -17.52 15.37
C LEU A 109 1.50 -18.15 14.21
N LEU A 110 2.78 -18.44 14.44
CA LEU A 110 3.70 -19.00 13.44
C LEU A 110 3.74 -20.53 13.42
N ARG A 111 2.84 -21.19 14.16
CA ARG A 111 2.79 -22.65 14.24
C ARG A 111 2.55 -23.25 12.85
N GLU A 112 3.30 -24.31 12.53
CA GLU A 112 3.19 -25.05 11.26
C GLU A 112 3.55 -24.22 10.01
N THR A 113 4.31 -23.13 10.18
CA THR A 113 4.86 -22.34 9.08
C THR A 113 6.38 -22.22 9.18
N ASN A 114 7.02 -21.86 8.08
CA ASN A 114 8.44 -21.50 8.04
C ASN A 114 8.64 -19.98 8.19
N TRP A 115 7.62 -19.25 8.64
CA TRP A 115 7.64 -17.80 8.75
C TRP A 115 8.37 -17.36 10.01
N ILE A 116 8.99 -16.18 9.94
CA ILE A 116 9.74 -15.63 11.07
C ILE A 116 9.27 -14.22 11.37
N LYS A 117 9.43 -13.80 12.63
CA LYS A 117 9.48 -12.37 12.94
C LYS A 117 10.89 -11.88 12.62
N ASN A 118 11.04 -10.98 11.65
CA ASN A 118 12.33 -10.47 11.22
C ASN A 118 12.83 -9.34 12.14
N GLU A 119 14.04 -8.85 11.86
CA GLU A 119 14.69 -7.77 12.64
C GLU A 119 13.93 -6.44 12.61
N PHE A 120 13.02 -6.24 11.64
CA PHE A 120 12.16 -5.06 11.55
C PHE A 120 10.83 -5.24 12.31
N GLY A 121 10.65 -6.37 12.99
CA GLY A 121 9.46 -6.71 13.75
C GLY A 121 8.28 -7.21 12.90
N ASN A 122 8.45 -7.43 11.59
CA ASN A 122 7.40 -7.92 10.70
C ASN A 122 7.41 -9.45 10.61
N ILE A 123 6.28 -10.06 10.24
CA ILE A 123 6.27 -11.46 9.85
C ILE A 123 6.72 -11.58 8.40
N GLN A 124 7.86 -12.23 8.18
CA GLN A 124 8.37 -12.55 6.86
C GLN A 124 7.87 -13.92 6.43
N LEU A 125 7.17 -13.96 5.30
CA LEU A 125 6.64 -15.18 4.70
C LEU A 125 7.72 -15.88 3.86
N GLU A 126 7.54 -17.19 3.61
CA GLU A 126 8.43 -17.89 2.67
C GLU A 126 8.36 -17.33 1.24
N ALA A 127 9.36 -17.65 0.43
CA ALA A 127 9.44 -17.25 -0.96
C ALA A 127 8.22 -17.74 -1.78
N GLY A 128 7.84 -16.95 -2.79
CA GLY A 128 6.75 -17.28 -3.71
C GLY A 128 5.36 -16.87 -3.22
N LYS A 129 5.23 -16.26 -2.04
CA LYS A 129 3.96 -15.63 -1.62
C LYS A 129 3.75 -14.27 -2.28
N THR A 130 2.49 -13.93 -2.50
CA THR A 130 2.06 -12.65 -3.08
C THR A 130 1.66 -11.66 -1.98
N ASN A 131 1.59 -10.36 -2.32
CA ASN A 131 1.10 -9.34 -1.39
C ASN A 131 -0.33 -9.66 -0.91
N ASN A 132 -1.23 -10.05 -1.80
CA ASN A 132 -2.61 -10.44 -1.43
C ASN A 132 -2.63 -11.61 -0.42
N PHE A 133 -1.72 -12.58 -0.56
CA PHE A 133 -1.60 -13.65 0.44
C PHE A 133 -1.11 -13.08 1.78
N GLY A 134 -0.14 -12.16 1.76
CA GLY A 134 0.30 -11.45 2.96
C GLY A 134 -0.81 -10.64 3.63
N GLU A 135 -1.64 -9.93 2.87
CA GLU A 135 -2.79 -9.18 3.38
C GLU A 135 -3.80 -10.12 4.05
N LEU A 136 -4.09 -11.28 3.45
CA LEU A 136 -4.95 -12.31 4.06
C LEU A 136 -4.38 -12.82 5.39
N ILE A 137 -3.07 -13.06 5.46
CA ILE A 137 -2.40 -13.48 6.69
C ILE A 137 -2.41 -12.37 7.75
N GLY A 138 -2.17 -11.12 7.34
CA GLY A 138 -2.29 -9.94 8.20
C GLY A 138 -3.67 -9.87 8.84
N PHE A 139 -4.73 -9.97 8.03
CA PHE A 139 -6.10 -10.01 8.52
C PHE A 139 -6.35 -11.14 9.51
N LEU A 140 -5.93 -12.37 9.18
CA LEU A 140 -6.08 -13.53 10.06
C LEU A 140 -5.37 -13.33 11.41
N PHE A 141 -4.17 -12.78 11.40
CA PHE A 141 -3.39 -12.54 12.61
C PHE A 141 -4.00 -11.43 13.45
N CYS A 142 -4.51 -10.36 12.84
CA CYS A 142 -5.27 -9.33 13.55
C CYS A 142 -6.47 -9.92 14.29
N LEU A 143 -7.28 -10.76 13.64
CA LEU A 143 -8.42 -11.42 14.28
C LEU A 143 -8.01 -12.30 15.48
N LYS A 144 -6.89 -13.03 15.34
CA LYS A 144 -6.35 -13.86 16.43
C LYS A 144 -5.88 -12.99 17.59
N LEU A 145 -5.22 -11.87 17.32
CA LEU A 145 -4.74 -10.93 18.33
C LEU A 145 -5.91 -10.25 19.04
N CYS A 146 -6.90 -9.71 18.31
CA CYS A 146 -8.11 -9.15 18.90
C CYS A 146 -8.80 -10.13 19.85
N LYS A 147 -8.91 -11.41 19.46
CA LYS A 147 -9.49 -12.45 20.31
C LYS A 147 -8.67 -12.74 21.58
N GLU A 148 -7.34 -12.73 21.48
CA GLU A 148 -6.45 -13.03 22.61
C GLU A 148 -6.31 -11.85 23.58
N PHE A 149 -6.47 -10.61 23.09
CA PHE A 149 -6.31 -9.37 23.88
C PHE A 149 -7.64 -8.65 24.20
N GLU A 150 -8.78 -9.22 23.82
CA GLU A 150 -10.12 -8.60 23.95
C GLU A 150 -10.19 -7.16 23.40
N ILE A 151 -9.50 -6.93 22.27
CA ILE A 151 -9.50 -5.66 21.52
C ILE A 151 -10.66 -5.65 20.54
#